data_AF-A0A940CWY9-F1
#
_entry.id   AF-A0A940CWY9-F1
#
_cell.length_a   1.000
_cell.length_b   1.000
_cell.length_c   1.000
_cell.angle_alpha   90.00
_cell.angle_beta   90.00
_cell.angle_gamma   90.00
#
_symmetry.space_group_name_H-M   'P 1'
#
loop_
_entity.id
_entity.type
_entity.pdbx_description
1 polymer ?
#
loop_
_entity_poly.entity_id
_entity_poly.type
_entity_poly.pdbx_seq_one_letter_code
_entity_poly.pdbx_strand_id
1 'polypeptide(L)'
;MVQVISHLIGGIIGAAIGALIIAFVVQLATYITMKFKLTYRMAYKVAFLWYAPSGIIILGIKSIVGTLANQMFGVVLLLTTVISVFLFFPAYLYGILIKHPEKGAVGFRKGLLISTIQLLILGVIIVLIAGIVAIMT
;
A
#
# COMPACT_ATOMS: atom_id res chain seq x y z
N MET A 1 -5.26 28.74 -4.69
CA MET A 1 -4.01 28.23 -4.05
C MET A 1 -4.24 27.69 -2.64
N VAL A 2 -4.89 28.42 -1.74
CA VAL A 2 -5.13 27.97 -0.34
C VAL A 2 -5.83 26.61 -0.25
N GLN A 3 -6.90 26.39 -1.03
CA GLN A 3 -7.64 25.11 -1.04
C GLN A 3 -6.79 23.90 -1.51
N VAL A 4 -5.86 24.11 -2.45
CA VAL A 4 -4.96 23.06 -2.97
C VAL A 4 -3.94 22.66 -1.91
N ILE A 5 -3.40 23.65 -1.20
CA ILE A 5 -2.46 23.44 -0.09
C ILE A 5 -3.17 22.69 1.05
N SER A 6 -4.39 23.08 1.41
CA SER A 6 -5.19 22.39 2.43
C SER A 6 -5.49 20.94 2.07
N HIS A 7 -5.81 20.63 0.81
CA HIS A 7 -6.02 19.26 0.35
C HIS A 7 -4.75 18.41 0.37
N LEU A 8 -3.61 18.96 -0.04
CA LEU A 8 -2.31 18.28 0.02
C LEU A 8 -1.92 17.95 1.47
N ILE A 9 -2.06 18.92 2.38
CA ILE A 9 -1.75 18.73 3.80
C ILE A 9 -2.67 17.68 4.41
N GLY A 10 -3.99 17.77 4.16
CA GLY A 10 -4.96 16.78 4.62
C GLY A 10 -4.66 15.37 4.10
N GLY A 11 -4.28 15.26 2.82
CA GLY A 11 -3.89 13.99 2.20
C GLY A 11 -2.62 13.39 2.82
N ILE A 12 -1.60 14.20 3.10
CA ILE A 12 -0.37 13.75 3.77
C ILE A 12 -0.66 13.28 5.20
N ILE A 13 -1.48 14.02 5.94
CA ILE A 13 -1.88 13.64 7.31
C ILE A 13 -2.68 12.33 7.29
N GLY A 14 -3.66 12.20 6.39
CA GLY A 14 -4.42 10.98 6.20
C GLY A 14 -3.51 9.78 5.84
N ALA A 15 -2.54 10.01 4.96
CA ALA A 15 -1.55 8.99 4.61
C ALA A 15 -0.64 8.61 5.79
N ALA A 16 -0.24 9.57 6.63
CA ALA A 16 0.54 9.32 7.83
C ALA A 16 -0.24 8.45 8.83
N ILE A 17 -1.52 8.76 9.06
CA ILE A 17 -2.39 7.97 9.94
C ILE A 17 -2.61 6.57 9.37
N GLY A 18 -2.96 6.45 8.08
CA GLY A 18 -3.15 5.15 7.42
C GLY A 18 -1.88 4.30 7.43
N ALA A 19 -0.71 4.93 7.29
CA ALA A 19 0.57 4.25 7.35
C ALA A 19 0.86 3.60 8.72
N LEU A 20 0.24 4.06 9.83
CA LEU A 20 0.40 3.43 11.15
C LEU A 20 -0.17 2.00 11.16
N ILE A 21 -1.35 1.81 10.56
CA ILE A 21 -2.01 0.50 10.47
C ILE A 21 -1.22 -0.40 9.50
N ILE A 22 -0.86 0.15 8.34
CA ILE A 22 -0.06 -0.57 7.34
C ILE A 22 1.29 -0.99 7.92
N ALA A 23 1.93 -0.18 8.77
CA ALA A 23 3.19 -0.52 9.42
C ALA A 23 3.10 -1.80 10.25
N PHE A 24 2.00 -2.02 10.98
CA PHE A 24 1.79 -3.28 11.71
C PHE A 24 1.68 -4.46 10.76
N VAL A 25 0.96 -4.29 9.65
CA VAL A 25 0.84 -5.34 8.61
C VAL A 25 2.19 -5.64 7.96
N VAL A 26 2.97 -4.63 7.59
CA VAL A 26 4.33 -4.78 7.03
C VAL A 26 5.25 -5.49 8.02
N GLN A 27 5.18 -5.13 9.31
CA GLN A 27 5.98 -5.75 10.35
C GLN A 27 5.63 -7.24 10.51
N LEU A 28 4.34 -7.58 10.52
CA LEU A 28 3.86 -8.95 10.56
C LEU A 28 4.25 -9.75 9.31
N ALA A 29 4.04 -9.19 8.11
CA ALA A 29 4.39 -9.81 6.84
C ALA A 29 5.91 -10.07 6.73
N THR A 30 6.72 -9.14 7.23
CA THR A 30 8.18 -9.29 7.30
C THR A 30 8.55 -10.41 8.27
N TYR A 31 7.92 -10.47 9.45
CA TYR A 31 8.16 -11.53 10.41
C TYR A 31 7.81 -12.91 9.85
N ILE A 32 6.67 -13.05 9.18
CA ILE A 32 6.24 -14.31 8.54
C ILE A 32 7.26 -14.75 7.46
N THR A 33 7.72 -13.80 6.63
CA THR A 33 8.57 -14.11 5.47
C THR A 33 10.04 -14.35 5.83
N MET A 34 10.56 -13.58 6.79
CA MET A 34 11.98 -13.45 7.06
C MET A 34 12.37 -13.91 8.46
N LYS A 35 11.40 -14.24 9.32
CA LYS A 35 11.59 -14.73 10.69
C LYS A 35 12.38 -13.81 11.62
N PHE A 36 12.49 -12.52 11.30
CA PHE A 36 13.05 -11.50 12.19
C PHE A 36 12.02 -10.39 12.46
N LYS A 37 12.13 -9.75 13.62
CA LYS A 37 11.24 -8.66 14.00
C LYS A 37 11.74 -7.35 13.42
N LEU A 38 11.01 -6.81 12.45
CA LEU A 38 11.28 -5.47 11.92
C LEU A 38 10.91 -4.42 12.97
N THR A 39 11.76 -3.39 13.16
CA THR A 39 11.44 -2.27 14.05
C THR A 39 10.25 -1.48 13.48
N TYR A 40 9.29 -1.14 14.33
CA TYR A 40 8.07 -0.42 13.92
C TYR A 40 8.38 0.88 13.17
N ARG A 41 9.41 1.64 13.60
CA ARG A 41 9.87 2.85 12.91
C ARG A 41 10.27 2.60 11.46
N MET A 42 10.92 1.47 11.17
CA MET A 42 11.31 1.09 9.82
C MET A 42 10.07 0.70 9.02
N ALA A 43 9.21 -0.14 9.60
CA ALA A 43 7.95 -0.55 8.98
C ALA A 43 7.08 0.66 8.61
N TYR A 44 6.96 1.63 9.51
CA TYR A 44 6.20 2.87 9.29
C TYR A 44 6.78 3.72 8.17
N LYS A 45 8.10 3.96 8.16
CA LYS A 45 8.73 4.75 7.10
C LYS A 45 8.46 4.15 5.72
N VAL A 46 8.62 2.84 5.61
CA VAL A 46 8.45 2.13 4.35
C VAL A 46 6.97 2.04 3.95
N ALA A 47 6.07 1.84 4.92
CA ALA A 47 4.62 1.91 4.72
C ALA A 47 4.17 3.29 4.23
N PHE A 48 4.66 4.37 4.84
CA PHE A 48 4.34 5.74 4.46
C PHE A 48 4.83 6.09 3.05
N LEU A 49 6.08 5.73 2.73
CA LEU A 49 6.66 5.95 1.39
C LEU A 49 5.94 5.18 0.29
N TRP A 50 5.29 4.08 0.63
CA TRP A 50 4.41 3.37 -0.30
C TRP A 50 3.01 4.00 -0.37
N TYR A 51 2.41 4.28 0.79
CA TYR A 51 1.00 4.64 0.90
C TYR A 51 0.69 6.09 0.47
N ALA A 52 1.59 7.04 0.79
CA ALA A 52 1.36 8.43 0.41
C ALA A 52 1.36 8.65 -1.12
N PRO A 53 2.32 8.11 -1.89
CA PRO A 53 2.29 8.24 -3.35
C PRO A 53 1.20 7.39 -4.02
N SER A 54 0.86 6.22 -3.46
CA SER A 54 -0.15 5.35 -4.06
C SER A 54 -1.53 6.01 -4.10
N GLY A 55 -1.90 6.78 -3.08
CA GLY A 55 -3.14 7.57 -3.07
C GLY A 55 -3.22 8.56 -4.24
N ILE A 56 -2.12 9.23 -4.57
CA ILE A 56 -2.03 10.18 -5.69
C ILE A 56 -2.15 9.43 -7.03
N ILE A 57 -1.46 8.30 -7.16
CA ILE A 57 -1.49 7.47 -8.39
C ILE A 57 -2.92 6.96 -8.65
N ILE A 58 -3.60 6.46 -7.62
CA ILE A 58 -4.96 5.93 -7.74
C ILE A 58 -5.95 7.04 -8.13
N LEU A 59 -5.84 8.23 -7.54
CA LEU A 59 -6.69 9.37 -7.90
C LEU A 59 -6.50 9.81 -9.35
N GLY A 60 -5.25 9.90 -9.82
CA GLY A 60 -4.94 10.22 -11.21
C GLY A 60 -5.48 9.19 -12.20
N ILE A 61 -5.37 7.90 -11.86
CA ILE A 61 -5.92 6.82 -12.69
C ILE A 61 -7.44 6.85 -12.69
N LYS A 62 -8.11 7.10 -11.55
CA LYS A 62 -9.57 7.22 -11.48
C LYS A 62 -10.11 8.32 -12.40
N SER A 63 -9.42 9.47 -12.49
CA SER A 63 -9.80 10.53 -13.43
C SER A 63 -9.66 10.11 -14.90
N ILE A 64 -8.65 9.30 -15.23
CA ILE A 64 -8.45 8.80 -16.60
C ILE A 64 -9.49 7.71 -16.94
N VAL A 65 -9.72 6.76 -16.03
CA VAL A 65 -10.68 5.65 -16.20
C VAL A 65 -12.12 6.16 -16.32
N GLY A 66 -12.52 7.16 -15.53
CA GLY A 66 -13.86 7.76 -15.63
C GLY A 66 -14.14 8.40 -17.00
N THR A 67 -13.09 8.70 -17.76
CA THR A 67 -13.18 9.24 -19.13
C THR A 67 -13.22 8.13 -20.19
N LEU A 68 -12.72 6.93 -19.88
CA LEU A 68 -12.60 5.78 -20.78
C LEU A 68 -13.69 4.74 -20.47
N ALA A 69 -14.94 5.10 -20.75
CA ALA A 69 -16.16 4.34 -20.42
C ALA A 69 -16.37 3.01 -21.19
N ASN A 70 -15.31 2.37 -21.67
CA ASN A 70 -15.40 1.01 -22.24
C ASN A 70 -15.10 -0.02 -21.14
N GLN A 71 -16.13 -0.75 -20.73
CA GLN A 71 -16.12 -1.64 -19.56
C GLN A 71 -14.95 -2.64 -19.54
N MET A 72 -14.51 -3.15 -20.71
CA MET A 72 -13.37 -4.07 -20.78
C MET A 72 -12.01 -3.39 -20.54
N PHE A 73 -11.81 -2.18 -21.08
CA PHE A 73 -10.55 -1.44 -20.88
C PHE A 73 -10.42 -0.96 -19.43
N GLY A 74 -11.54 -0.56 -18.81
CA GLY A 74 -11.60 -0.17 -17.41
C GLY A 74 -11.18 -1.28 -16.44
N VAL A 75 -11.64 -2.52 -16.66
CA VAL A 75 -11.28 -3.67 -15.81
C VAL A 75 -9.80 -4.03 -15.94
N VAL A 76 -9.26 -4.08 -17.17
CA VAL A 76 -7.83 -4.38 -17.40
C VAL A 76 -6.94 -3.31 -16.77
N LEU A 77 -7.31 -2.03 -16.94
CA LEU A 77 -6.57 -0.91 -16.36
C LEU A 77 -6.64 -0.94 -14.82
N LEU A 78 -7.80 -1.26 -14.24
CA LEU A 78 -7.96 -1.44 -12.80
C LEU A 78 -7.06 -2.57 -12.27
N LEU A 79 -7.11 -3.76 -12.88
CA LEU A 79 -6.30 -4.91 -12.47
C LEU A 79 -4.80 -4.60 -12.58
N THR A 80 -4.38 -3.98 -13.68
CA THR A 80 -2.98 -3.57 -13.90
C THR A 80 -2.55 -2.55 -12.86
N THR A 81 -3.42 -1.63 -12.47
CA THR A 81 -3.17 -0.64 -11.42
C THR A 81 -3.03 -1.31 -10.06
N VAL A 82 -3.94 -2.22 -9.72
CA VAL A 82 -3.90 -2.94 -8.45
C VAL A 82 -2.58 -3.72 -8.34
N ILE A 83 -2.23 -4.47 -9.38
CA ILE A 83 -0.98 -5.24 -9.43
C ILE A 83 0.25 -4.31 -9.35
N SER A 84 0.28 -3.21 -10.11
CA SER A 84 1.45 -2.33 -10.14
C SER A 84 1.64 -1.57 -8.84
N VAL A 85 0.57 -0.96 -8.30
CA VAL A 85 0.62 -0.06 -7.15
C VAL A 85 0.63 -0.81 -5.83
N PHE A 86 -0.06 -1.95 -5.73
CA PHE A 86 -0.19 -2.70 -4.48
C PHE A 86 0.67 -3.96 -4.43
N LEU A 87 1.21 -4.45 -5.55
CA LEU A 87 2.14 -5.58 -5.56
C LEU A 87 3.58 -5.13 -5.85
N PHE A 88 3.83 -4.55 -7.02
CA PHE A 88 5.19 -4.31 -7.52
C PHE A 88 5.88 -3.11 -6.88
N PHE A 89 5.20 -1.97 -6.77
CA PHE A 89 5.74 -0.78 -6.12
C PHE A 89 6.16 -1.01 -4.65
N PRO A 90 5.31 -1.60 -3.78
CA PRO A 90 5.72 -1.96 -2.43
C PRO A 90 6.80 -3.03 -2.43
N ALA A 91 6.77 -4.02 -3.32
CA ALA A 91 7.83 -5.03 -3.40
C ALA A 91 9.22 -4.42 -3.65
N TYR A 92 9.30 -3.43 -4.54
CA TYR A 92 10.51 -2.67 -4.80
C TYR A 92 10.99 -1.89 -3.56
N LEU A 93 10.08 -1.12 -2.95
CA LEU A 93 10.38 -0.35 -1.75
C LEU A 93 10.81 -1.25 -0.58
N TYR A 94 10.13 -2.37 -0.39
CA TYR A 94 10.41 -3.31 0.69
C TYR A 94 11.74 -4.01 0.47
N GLY A 95 12.04 -4.39 -0.77
CA GLY A 95 13.31 -5.01 -1.12
C GLY A 95 14.53 -4.12 -0.86
N ILE A 96 14.40 -2.81 -1.05
CA ILE A 96 15.52 -1.86 -0.89
C ILE A 96 15.59 -1.31 0.54
N LEU A 97 14.44 -0.92 1.10
CA LEU A 97 14.38 -0.18 2.34
C LEU A 97 14.31 -1.08 3.56
N ILE A 98 13.72 -2.27 3.49
CA ILE A 98 13.79 -3.21 4.61
C ILE A 98 15.21 -3.79 4.65
N LYS A 99 15.86 -3.69 5.81
CA LYS A 99 17.21 -4.19 6.03
C LYS A 99 17.18 -5.31 7.06
N HIS A 100 17.69 -6.47 6.67
CA HIS A 100 18.02 -7.56 7.57
C HIS A 100 19.21 -7.15 8.44
N PRO A 101 19.23 -7.48 9.75
CA PRO A 101 20.30 -7.10 10.66
C PRO A 101 21.68 -7.60 10.22
N GLU A 102 21.74 -8.78 9.58
CA GLU A 102 23.02 -9.42 9.19
C GLU A 102 23.31 -9.38 7.68
N LYS A 103 22.28 -9.25 6.83
CA LYS A 103 22.39 -9.50 5.38
C LYS A 103 22.16 -8.27 4.53
N GLY A 104 21.91 -7.11 5.15
CA GLY A 104 21.61 -5.87 4.42
C GLY A 104 20.20 -5.89 3.81
N ALA A 105 20.05 -5.27 2.64
CA ALA A 105 18.74 -5.12 2.01
C ALA A 105 18.09 -6.48 1.68
N VAL A 106 16.78 -6.57 1.87
CA VAL A 106 16.01 -7.83 1.76
C VAL A 106 15.89 -8.32 0.30
N GLY A 107 16.01 -7.41 -0.67
CA GLY A 107 15.96 -7.71 -2.10
C GLY A 107 14.54 -7.89 -2.64
N PHE A 108 14.39 -7.74 -3.95
CA PHE A 108 13.08 -7.69 -4.61
C PHE A 108 12.24 -8.97 -4.42
N ARG A 109 12.84 -10.16 -4.51
CA ARG A 109 12.10 -11.44 -4.36
C ARG A 109 11.42 -11.56 -2.99
N LYS A 110 12.13 -11.16 -1.93
CA LYS A 110 11.59 -11.19 -0.57
C LYS A 110 10.65 -10.01 -0.32
N GLY A 111 10.93 -8.85 -0.89
CA GLY A 111 10.00 -7.71 -0.93
C GLY A 111 8.66 -8.07 -1.58
N LEU A 112 8.68 -8.86 -2.66
CA LEU A 112 7.49 -9.35 -3.34
C LEU A 112 6.65 -10.26 -2.44
N LEU A 113 7.27 -11.18 -1.71
CA LEU A 113 6.56 -12.03 -0.75
C LEU A 113 5.91 -11.20 0.37
N ILE A 114 6.63 -10.24 0.92
CA ILE A 114 6.11 -9.33 1.96
C ILE A 114 4.92 -8.54 1.42
N SER A 115 5.05 -8.00 0.21
CA SER A 115 4.00 -7.27 -0.50
C SER A 115 2.75 -8.12 -0.75
N THR A 116 2.91 -9.36 -1.22
CA THR A 116 1.80 -10.29 -1.41
C THR A 116 1.06 -10.60 -0.11
N ILE A 117 1.80 -10.89 0.97
CA ILE A 117 1.20 -11.18 2.28
C ILE A 117 0.46 -9.94 2.80
N GLN A 118 1.06 -8.77 2.66
CA GLN A 118 0.40 -7.51 3.03
C GLN A 118 -0.89 -7.29 2.24
N LEU A 119 -0.87 -7.51 0.93
CA LEU A 119 -2.04 -7.36 0.08
C LEU A 119 -3.18 -8.29 0.53
N LEU A 120 -2.85 -9.53 0.87
CA LEU A 120 -3.83 -10.49 1.40
C LEU A 120 -4.42 -10.01 2.74
N ILE A 121 -3.57 -9.61 3.68
CA ILE A 121 -4.02 -9.16 5.01
C ILE A 121 -4.87 -7.89 4.89
N LEU A 122 -4.39 -6.87 4.17
CA LEU A 122 -5.13 -5.62 3.98
C LEU A 122 -6.43 -5.86 3.20
N GLY A 123 -6.40 -6.72 2.17
CA GLY A 123 -7.59 -7.09 1.41
C GLY A 123 -8.67 -7.72 2.29
N VAL A 124 -8.29 -8.67 3.15
CA VAL A 124 -9.21 -9.28 4.12
C VAL A 124 -9.77 -8.24 5.09
N ILE A 125 -8.92 -7.38 5.67
CA ILE A 125 -9.36 -6.32 6.59
C ILE A 125 -10.38 -5.39 5.91
N ILE A 126 -10.12 -4.97 4.66
CA ILE A 126 -11.01 -4.09 3.91
C ILE A 126 -12.35 -4.77 3.63
N VAL A 127 -12.34 -6.03 3.18
CA VAL A 127 -13.58 -6.78 2.90
C VAL A 127 -14.41 -6.97 4.16
N LEU A 128 -13.78 -7.27 5.30
CA LEU A 128 -14.47 -7.40 6.59
C LEU A 128 -15.12 -6.08 7.02
N ILE A 129 -14.38 -4.96 6.94
CA ILE A 129 -14.91 -3.63 7.26
C ILE A 129 -16.08 -3.29 6.33
N ALA A 130 -15.93 -3.49 5.02
CA ALA A 130 -16.98 -3.21 4.05
C ALA A 130 -18.24 -4.07 4.31
N GLY A 131 -18.07 -5.35 4.65
CA GLY A 131 -19.17 -6.24 5.00
C GLY A 131 -19.91 -5.79 6.27
N ILE A 132 -19.18 -5.39 7.31
CA ILE A 132 -19.78 -4.85 8.54
C ILE A 132 -20.57 -3.58 8.24
N VAL A 133 -19.97 -2.65 7.49
CA VAL A 133 -20.63 -1.39 7.12
C VAL A 133 -21.92 -1.65 6.34
N ALA A 134 -21.90 -2.59 5.38
CA ALA A 134 -23.08 -2.95 4.60
C ALA A 134 -24.21 -3.59 5.42
N ILE A 135 -23.92 -4.21 6.58
CA ILE A 135 -24.94 -4.74 7.50
C ILE A 135 -25.51 -3.62 8.38
N MET A 136 -24.73 -2.57 8.65
CA MET A 136 -25.12 -1.46 9.53
C MET A 136 -25.91 -0.36 8.82
N THR A 137 -25.90 -0.32 7.48
CA THR A 137 -26.66 0.61 6.62
C THR A 137 -27.94 -0.01 6.13
#